data_AF-A0A2E2B444-F1
#
_entry.id   AF-A0A2E2B444-F1
#
_cell.length_a   1.000
_cell.length_b   1.000
_cell.length_c   1.000
_cell.angle_alpha   90.00
_cell.angle_beta   90.00
_cell.angle_gamma   90.00
#
_symmetry.space_group_name_H-M   'P 1'
#
loop_
_entity.id
_entity.type
_entity.pdbx_description
1 polymer ?
#
loop_
_entity_poly.entity_id
_entity_poly.type
_entity_poly.pdbx_seq_one_letter_code
_entity_poly.pdbx_strand_id
1 'polypeptide(L)'
;MNSIKLFLGVSLIISCLLSSGQSVTVYQDGNQFICIDTDKEQLHKSVSASKTLQYAINSADEVSIGKGVFELEETLQVEKLVTIQGKGRGTELQLKKPNKIGISIVGTENVRLSNLTITTGDNGNSVAGIEIDNAPNTQIEDVFILGFANAGIWLKSSNTGSLINRCTFMDNDQAHVLIEEISAEEKNPLVISQGTFFKGGYGVKAIGGSGLTIDNNMFSYLKGSSVDADTDSVKVTRNKVYWCESDGMRLKGNSFLFQSNMDSWARGHGLVLDGASNGTILTNNFIDLGVRFRDGIRKCGIAIYHSNNISITGNSIWNFGDQGHLEYAIYEDKSSANNVFEYNTGWFHEYDNAFKSLGKNTEIRNCTSNKGEYRGDYWDFNMKFGRTVEQYLKSLYLESNRNPTPEPDQGIGDFSGEKLIESQEMFQQVISVKAGKAFKFGWFGGQSQIWTFEKVGECYLIINKATGKVLSTEKSGDLIHLGLDNKGKQDNKLWEISSVGNDYYKIVNKSNKKVLEAIGLDNYEWKENRVVYQGEPVRLAEYKGLGGQKWRFIDPLPVYTYQDVKK
;
A
#
# COMPACT_ATOMS: atom_id res chain seq x y z
N MET A 1 -21.88 17.93 44.49
CA MET A 1 -23.20 17.91 43.82
C MET A 1 -23.23 19.01 42.77
N ASN A 2 -23.30 18.60 41.50
CA ASN A 2 -23.81 19.27 40.31
C ASN A 2 -23.46 20.75 40.03
N SER A 3 -22.52 20.97 39.13
CA SER A 3 -22.67 21.85 37.94
C SER A 3 -21.38 21.77 37.10
N ILE A 4 -21.47 22.08 35.80
CA ILE A 4 -20.43 22.06 34.75
C ILE A 4 -20.33 20.75 33.96
N LYS A 5 -21.34 20.52 33.11
CA LYS A 5 -21.19 19.82 31.81
C LYS A 5 -22.25 20.36 30.84
N LEU A 6 -21.98 21.49 30.20
CA LEU A 6 -22.74 21.90 29.00
C LEU A 6 -22.01 22.99 28.19
N PHE A 7 -20.80 22.74 27.70
CA PHE A 7 -20.12 23.71 26.79
C PHE A 7 -19.13 23.06 25.81
N LEU A 8 -19.46 21.90 25.24
CA LEU A 8 -18.64 21.25 24.19
C LEU A 8 -19.45 20.73 22.99
N GLY A 9 -20.76 21.01 22.94
CA GLY A 9 -21.66 20.46 21.90
C GLY A 9 -22.17 21.44 20.85
N VAL A 10 -21.76 22.72 20.87
CA VAL A 10 -22.38 23.78 20.03
C VAL A 10 -21.42 24.41 19.03
N SER A 11 -20.09 24.27 19.17
CA SER A 11 -19.15 24.86 18.21
C SER A 11 -18.93 24.06 16.92
N LEU A 12 -19.40 22.80 16.82
CA LEU A 12 -19.19 21.97 15.61
C LEU A 12 -20.40 21.95 14.65
N ILE A 13 -21.54 22.53 15.02
CA ILE A 13 -22.77 22.53 14.20
C ILE A 13 -23.08 23.92 13.61
N ILE A 14 -22.36 24.98 14.02
CA ILE A 14 -22.62 26.36 13.55
C ILE A 14 -21.70 26.80 12.38
N SER A 15 -20.70 26.02 11.97
CA SER A 15 -19.91 26.30 10.75
C SER A 15 -20.53 25.75 9.45
N CYS A 16 -21.59 24.95 9.52
CA CYS A 16 -22.35 24.50 8.33
C CYS A 16 -23.49 25.46 7.93
N LEU A 17 -23.62 26.61 8.58
CA LEU A 17 -24.64 27.61 8.25
C LEU A 17 -24.10 28.63 7.24
N LEU A 18 -24.29 28.31 5.96
CA LEU A 18 -24.50 29.27 4.86
C LEU A 18 -23.34 30.25 4.56
N SER A 19 -22.14 29.72 4.26
CA SER A 19 -21.40 30.33 3.15
C SER A 19 -21.98 29.69 1.89
N SER A 20 -22.76 30.44 1.10
CA SER A 20 -23.12 30.01 -0.25
C SER A 20 -21.85 30.05 -1.10
N GLY A 21 -21.00 29.04 -0.92
CA GLY A 21 -19.68 29.02 -1.51
C GLY A 21 -19.81 29.14 -3.02
N GLN A 22 -19.14 30.12 -3.61
CA GLN A 22 -19.25 30.34 -5.05
C GLN A 22 -18.55 29.18 -5.75
N SER A 23 -19.25 28.47 -6.63
CA SER A 23 -18.72 27.35 -7.41
C SER A 23 -18.58 27.76 -8.87
N VAL A 24 -17.43 27.47 -9.48
CA VAL A 24 -17.15 27.81 -10.88
C VAL A 24 -16.58 26.63 -11.64
N THR A 25 -16.77 26.65 -12.96
CA THR A 25 -16.19 25.66 -13.89
C THR A 25 -15.29 26.34 -14.91
N VAL A 26 -14.08 25.83 -15.08
CA VAL A 26 -13.14 26.25 -16.12
C VAL A 26 -13.03 25.17 -17.20
N TYR A 27 -13.20 25.51 -18.46
CA TYR A 27 -13.04 24.58 -19.59
C TYR A 27 -12.41 25.26 -20.81
N GLN A 28 -11.92 24.44 -21.73
CA GLN A 28 -11.36 24.89 -22.99
C GLN A 28 -12.46 24.94 -24.07
N ASP A 29 -12.53 26.05 -24.80
CA ASP A 29 -13.38 26.25 -25.98
C ASP A 29 -12.54 26.81 -27.13
N GLY A 30 -12.19 25.94 -28.08
CA GLY A 30 -11.25 26.26 -29.14
C GLY A 30 -9.87 26.67 -28.61
N ASN A 31 -9.44 27.90 -28.92
CA ASN A 31 -8.18 28.49 -28.46
C ASN A 31 -8.32 29.35 -27.20
N GLN A 32 -9.46 29.26 -26.52
CA GLN A 32 -9.78 30.07 -25.35
C GLN A 32 -10.14 29.17 -24.18
N PHE A 33 -9.95 29.71 -22.98
CA PHE A 33 -10.34 29.12 -21.72
C PHE A 33 -11.42 30.00 -21.10
N ILE A 34 -12.50 29.37 -20.66
CA ILE A 34 -13.70 30.04 -20.20
C ILE A 34 -13.98 29.60 -18.76
N CYS A 35 -14.21 30.57 -17.88
CA CYS A 35 -14.71 30.35 -16.53
C CYS A 35 -16.19 30.73 -16.50
N ILE A 36 -17.04 29.80 -16.04
CA ILE A 36 -18.48 30.00 -15.87
C ILE A 36 -18.90 29.70 -14.43
N ASP A 37 -19.98 30.31 -13.96
CA ASP A 37 -20.62 29.93 -12.70
C ASP A 37 -21.60 28.75 -12.85
N THR A 38 -22.36 28.47 -11.79
CA THR A 38 -23.39 27.42 -11.76
C THR A 38 -24.58 27.69 -12.69
N ASP A 39 -24.88 28.95 -12.99
CA ASP A 39 -25.94 29.37 -13.90
C ASP A 39 -25.45 29.41 -15.36
N LYS A 40 -24.19 29.02 -15.58
CA LYS A 40 -23.45 29.04 -16.85
C LYS A 40 -23.22 30.45 -17.39
N GLU A 41 -23.28 31.47 -16.52
CA GLU A 41 -22.87 32.81 -16.87
C GLU A 41 -21.34 32.86 -17.03
N GLN A 42 -20.87 33.49 -18.09
CA GLN A 42 -19.45 33.65 -18.35
C GLN A 42 -18.85 34.71 -17.42
N LEU A 43 -18.07 34.28 -16.43
CA LEU A 43 -17.40 35.17 -15.49
C LEU A 43 -16.07 35.70 -16.02
N HIS A 44 -15.31 34.84 -16.74
CA HIS A 44 -14.00 35.20 -17.28
C HIS A 44 -13.69 34.42 -18.55
N LYS A 45 -12.89 35.03 -19.42
CA LYS A 45 -12.43 34.42 -20.68
C LYS A 45 -11.05 34.93 -21.05
N SER A 46 -10.15 34.03 -21.39
CA SER A 46 -8.79 34.36 -21.82
C SER A 46 -8.26 33.33 -22.80
N VAL A 47 -7.23 33.69 -23.58
CA VAL A 47 -6.44 32.72 -24.36
C VAL A 47 -5.40 31.99 -23.49
N SER A 48 -5.12 32.49 -22.28
CA SER A 48 -4.18 31.90 -21.33
C SER A 48 -4.92 31.08 -20.27
N ALA A 49 -4.55 29.81 -20.14
CA ALA A 49 -5.14 28.92 -19.13
C ALA A 49 -4.77 29.36 -17.72
N SER A 50 -3.51 29.74 -17.47
CA SER A 50 -3.05 30.28 -16.17
C SER A 50 -3.93 31.42 -15.67
N LYS A 51 -4.20 32.42 -16.52
CA LYS A 51 -5.03 33.58 -16.13
C LYS A 51 -6.47 33.19 -15.78
N THR A 52 -7.07 32.29 -16.58
CA THR A 52 -8.45 31.85 -16.35
C THR A 52 -8.57 31.01 -15.09
N LEU A 53 -7.62 30.10 -14.85
CA LEU A 53 -7.58 29.26 -13.65
C LEU A 53 -7.29 30.10 -12.40
N GLN A 54 -6.35 31.04 -12.46
CA GLN A 54 -6.06 31.92 -11.33
C GLN A 54 -7.26 32.80 -10.97
N TYR A 55 -7.98 33.33 -11.98
CA TYR A 55 -9.23 34.05 -11.74
C TYR A 55 -10.22 33.17 -10.96
N ALA A 56 -10.44 31.93 -11.42
CA ALA A 56 -11.36 31.00 -10.79
C ALA A 56 -10.97 30.68 -9.33
N ILE A 57 -9.69 30.40 -9.08
CA ILE A 57 -9.15 30.15 -7.73
C ILE A 57 -9.38 31.34 -6.81
N ASN A 58 -9.21 32.57 -7.30
CA ASN A 58 -9.41 33.77 -6.50
C ASN A 58 -10.90 34.05 -6.25
N SER A 59 -11.78 33.75 -7.21
CA SER A 59 -13.20 34.14 -7.16
C SER A 59 -14.12 33.11 -6.50
N ALA A 60 -13.71 31.86 -6.37
CA ALA A 60 -14.60 30.75 -6.02
C ALA A 60 -14.04 29.90 -4.87
N ASP A 61 -14.93 29.23 -4.15
CA ASP A 61 -14.55 28.29 -3.08
C ASP A 61 -14.44 26.87 -3.63
N GLU A 62 -15.11 26.61 -4.76
CA GLU A 62 -14.98 25.38 -5.53
C GLU A 62 -14.69 25.67 -7.01
N VAL A 63 -13.62 25.06 -7.53
CA VAL A 63 -13.17 25.20 -8.92
C VAL A 63 -13.16 23.82 -9.57
N SER A 64 -14.10 23.59 -10.49
CA SER A 64 -14.12 22.39 -11.33
C SER A 64 -13.42 22.66 -12.67
N ILE A 65 -12.39 21.90 -13.00
CA ILE A 65 -11.65 22.01 -14.26
C ILE A 65 -12.13 20.92 -15.21
N GLY A 66 -12.49 21.30 -16.43
CA GLY A 66 -12.90 20.40 -17.51
C GLY A 66 -11.77 19.48 -17.99
N LYS A 67 -12.11 18.56 -18.91
CA LYS A 67 -11.08 17.77 -19.61
C LYS A 67 -10.35 18.66 -20.62
N GLY A 68 -9.06 18.40 -20.81
CA GLY A 68 -8.20 19.15 -21.72
C GLY A 68 -6.80 19.35 -21.16
N VAL A 69 -5.95 19.97 -21.97
CA VAL A 69 -4.60 20.40 -21.57
C VAL A 69 -4.64 21.90 -21.31
N PHE A 70 -4.29 22.28 -20.09
CA PHE A 70 -4.25 23.65 -19.60
C PHE A 70 -2.78 24.04 -19.46
N GLU A 71 -2.25 24.72 -20.46
CA GLU A 71 -0.86 25.14 -20.47
C GLU A 71 -0.63 26.27 -19.45
N LEU A 72 0.24 26.03 -18.48
CA LEU A 72 0.54 26.95 -17.38
C LEU A 72 1.79 27.77 -17.66
N GLU A 73 1.59 29.01 -18.08
CA GLU A 73 2.65 30.02 -18.28
C GLU A 73 3.16 30.60 -16.95
N GLU A 74 2.32 30.57 -15.92
CA GLU A 74 2.56 31.09 -14.57
C GLU A 74 2.09 30.08 -13.51
N THR A 75 2.70 30.12 -12.32
CA THR A 75 2.30 29.32 -11.15
C THR A 75 0.91 29.72 -10.68
N LEU A 76 0.05 28.74 -10.40
CA LEU A 76 -1.24 28.98 -9.78
C LEU A 76 -1.06 29.17 -8.27
N GLN A 77 -1.37 30.36 -7.77
CA GLN A 77 -1.27 30.74 -6.36
C GLN A 77 -2.57 30.44 -5.63
N VAL A 78 -2.47 29.70 -4.52
CA VAL A 78 -3.60 29.36 -3.65
C VAL A 78 -3.35 29.96 -2.27
N GLU A 79 -4.00 31.07 -2.00
CA GLU A 79 -3.83 31.89 -0.77
C GLU A 79 -5.09 31.87 0.13
N LYS A 80 -6.10 31.08 -0.24
CA LYS A 80 -7.34 30.89 0.51
C LYS A 80 -7.78 29.43 0.48
N LEU A 81 -8.71 29.09 1.38
CA LEU A 81 -9.43 27.84 1.33
C LEU A 81 -10.15 27.73 -0.01
N VAL A 82 -9.85 26.67 -0.76
CA VAL A 82 -10.47 26.35 -2.04
C VAL A 82 -10.41 24.86 -2.31
N THR A 83 -11.44 24.32 -2.95
CA THR A 83 -11.43 22.98 -3.53
C THR A 83 -11.20 23.08 -5.04
N ILE A 84 -10.13 22.49 -5.55
CA ILE A 84 -9.80 22.43 -6.97
C ILE A 84 -9.93 20.97 -7.42
N GLN A 85 -10.79 20.71 -8.41
CA GLN A 85 -11.08 19.36 -8.87
C GLN A 85 -11.06 19.26 -10.39
N GLY A 86 -10.27 18.33 -10.95
CA GLY A 86 -10.31 17.98 -12.37
C GLY A 86 -11.27 16.83 -12.69
N LYS A 87 -11.07 16.21 -13.87
CA LYS A 87 -11.81 15.02 -14.35
C LYS A 87 -10.91 13.79 -14.52
N GLY A 88 -9.99 13.61 -13.57
CA GLY A 88 -8.97 12.57 -13.54
C GLY A 88 -7.79 12.90 -14.46
N ARG A 89 -7.17 11.87 -15.05
CA ARG A 89 -6.06 12.05 -16.01
C ARG A 89 -6.41 12.83 -17.27
N GLY A 90 -7.70 13.00 -17.56
CA GLY A 90 -8.16 13.81 -18.69
C GLY A 90 -8.07 15.33 -18.47
N THR A 91 -7.75 15.78 -17.26
CA THR A 91 -7.49 17.18 -16.93
C THR A 91 -5.99 17.32 -16.65
N GLU A 92 -5.24 17.91 -17.58
CA GLU A 92 -3.80 18.08 -17.48
C GLU A 92 -3.44 19.56 -17.30
N LEU A 93 -2.72 19.87 -16.23
CA LEU A 93 -2.04 21.13 -16.00
C LEU A 93 -0.58 20.98 -16.48
N GLN A 94 -0.27 21.52 -17.65
CA GLN A 94 1.03 21.32 -18.29
C GLN A 94 1.88 22.58 -18.18
N LEU A 95 3.02 22.52 -17.49
CA LEU A 95 3.89 23.70 -17.36
C LEU A 95 4.51 24.11 -18.71
N LYS A 96 4.63 25.42 -18.92
CA LYS A 96 5.45 26.03 -19.99
C LYS A 96 6.59 26.83 -19.41
N LYS A 97 7.65 27.03 -20.20
CA LYS A 97 8.75 27.92 -19.80
C LYS A 97 8.23 29.37 -19.70
N PRO A 98 8.63 30.15 -18.69
CA PRO A 98 9.65 29.87 -17.67
C PRO A 98 9.09 29.32 -16.35
N ASN A 99 7.81 28.91 -16.29
CA ASN A 99 7.15 28.49 -15.06
C ASN A 99 7.91 27.36 -14.35
N LYS A 100 8.14 27.48 -13.04
CA LYS A 100 8.89 26.47 -12.28
C LYS A 100 8.01 25.61 -11.39
N ILE A 101 6.82 26.08 -11.05
CA ILE A 101 5.91 25.44 -10.09
C ILE A 101 4.52 25.41 -10.69
N GLY A 102 3.85 24.25 -10.66
CA GLY A 102 2.48 24.13 -11.14
C GLY A 102 1.50 24.88 -10.25
N ILE A 103 1.38 24.42 -9.01
CA ILE A 103 0.49 24.98 -7.98
C ILE A 103 1.30 25.28 -6.73
N SER A 104 1.07 26.46 -6.14
CA SER A 104 1.71 26.91 -4.90
C SER A 104 0.62 27.21 -3.85
N ILE A 105 0.64 26.46 -2.74
CA ILE A 105 -0.30 26.59 -1.63
C ILE A 105 0.49 27.11 -0.43
N VAL A 106 0.28 28.38 -0.06
CA VAL A 106 1.12 29.06 0.94
C VAL A 106 0.26 29.75 1.98
N GLY A 107 0.53 29.45 3.25
CA GLY A 107 -0.07 30.17 4.39
C GLY A 107 -1.58 30.04 4.51
N THR A 108 -2.17 29.00 3.92
CA THR A 108 -3.61 28.77 3.91
C THR A 108 -3.93 27.33 4.28
N GLU A 109 -5.07 27.09 4.93
CA GLU A 109 -5.44 25.78 5.45
C GLU A 109 -6.65 25.19 4.74
N ASN A 110 -6.83 23.87 4.87
CA ASN A 110 -7.99 23.14 4.36
C ASN A 110 -8.17 23.23 2.84
N VAL A 111 -7.08 23.41 2.09
CA VAL A 111 -7.09 23.35 0.62
C VAL A 111 -7.27 21.91 0.18
N ARG A 112 -8.10 21.69 -0.84
CA ARG A 112 -8.28 20.37 -1.45
C ARG A 112 -7.96 20.43 -2.93
N LEU A 113 -7.10 19.52 -3.38
CA LEU A 113 -6.76 19.33 -4.78
C LEU A 113 -7.03 17.88 -5.16
N SER A 114 -7.80 17.65 -6.22
CA SER A 114 -8.06 16.27 -6.64
C SER A 114 -8.30 16.04 -8.13
N ASN A 115 -8.16 14.77 -8.52
CA ASN A 115 -8.59 14.25 -9.82
C ASN A 115 -8.01 15.01 -11.02
N LEU A 116 -6.69 15.24 -11.04
CA LEU A 116 -6.04 15.91 -12.16
C LEU A 116 -4.62 15.39 -12.39
N THR A 117 -4.02 15.85 -13.48
CA THR A 117 -2.64 15.57 -13.86
C THR A 117 -1.84 16.86 -13.88
N ILE A 118 -0.60 16.83 -13.37
CA ILE A 118 0.34 17.94 -13.46
C ILE A 118 1.63 17.42 -14.11
N THR A 119 2.03 18.03 -15.22
CA THR A 119 3.19 17.59 -16.01
C THR A 119 4.11 18.75 -16.33
N THR A 120 5.37 18.45 -16.60
CA THR A 120 6.36 19.45 -17.03
C THR A 120 6.22 19.84 -18.50
N GLY A 121 5.49 19.07 -19.31
CA GLY A 121 5.48 19.26 -20.77
C GLY A 121 6.89 19.30 -21.35
N ASP A 122 7.21 20.36 -22.09
CA ASP A 122 8.55 20.60 -22.66
C ASP A 122 9.49 21.39 -21.71
N ASN A 123 9.09 21.57 -20.45
CA ASN A 123 9.81 22.38 -19.48
C ASN A 123 10.70 21.55 -18.54
N GLY A 124 11.84 21.10 -19.04
CA GLY A 124 12.83 20.36 -18.24
C GLY A 124 13.46 21.13 -17.06
N ASN A 125 13.13 22.41 -16.84
CA ASN A 125 13.63 23.23 -15.73
C ASN A 125 12.60 23.42 -14.60
N SER A 126 11.44 22.79 -14.69
CA SER A 126 10.41 22.87 -13.64
C SER A 126 10.91 22.22 -12.34
N VAL A 127 10.68 22.89 -11.23
CA VAL A 127 11.14 22.49 -9.90
C VAL A 127 10.14 21.52 -9.27
N ALA A 128 8.86 21.91 -9.16
CA ALA A 128 7.86 21.11 -8.47
C ALA A 128 6.48 21.14 -9.13
N GLY A 129 5.73 20.05 -9.02
CA GLY A 129 4.33 20.00 -9.46
C GLY A 129 3.44 20.80 -8.52
N ILE A 130 3.55 20.51 -7.23
CA ILE A 130 2.83 21.20 -6.15
C ILE A 130 3.84 21.60 -5.08
N GLU A 131 3.81 22.87 -4.68
CA GLU A 131 4.50 23.38 -3.51
C GLU A 131 3.47 23.67 -2.40
N ILE A 132 3.76 23.22 -1.18
CA ILE A 132 2.93 23.41 0.01
C ILE A 132 3.81 23.98 1.11
N ASP A 133 3.54 25.20 1.56
CA ASP A 133 4.32 25.87 2.59
C ASP A 133 3.42 26.45 3.69
N ASN A 134 3.58 25.95 4.91
CA ASN A 134 2.78 26.36 6.07
C ASN A 134 1.26 26.31 5.80
N ALA A 135 0.79 25.18 5.25
CA ALA A 135 -0.58 25.00 4.80
C ALA A 135 -1.20 23.72 5.39
N PRO A 136 -1.60 23.75 6.67
CA PRO A 136 -2.08 22.58 7.39
C PRO A 136 -3.43 22.09 6.85
N ASN A 137 -3.73 20.82 7.12
CA ASN A 137 -4.94 20.13 6.69
C ASN A 137 -5.16 20.16 5.16
N THR A 138 -4.09 20.31 4.38
CA THR A 138 -4.17 20.26 2.92
C THR A 138 -4.37 18.83 2.44
N GLN A 139 -5.31 18.62 1.52
CA GLN A 139 -5.65 17.30 0.98
C GLN A 139 -5.35 17.23 -0.52
N ILE A 140 -4.42 16.35 -0.90
CA ILE A 140 -4.05 16.06 -2.29
C ILE A 140 -4.47 14.63 -2.61
N GLU A 141 -5.44 14.45 -3.49
CA GLU A 141 -6.07 13.16 -3.75
C GLU A 141 -6.18 12.82 -5.25
N ASP A 142 -5.82 11.59 -5.63
CA ASP A 142 -6.03 11.11 -7.00
C ASP A 142 -5.34 12.00 -8.06
N VAL A 143 -4.16 12.53 -7.72
CA VAL A 143 -3.35 13.39 -8.60
C VAL A 143 -2.22 12.57 -9.25
N PHE A 144 -2.04 12.73 -10.56
CA PHE A 144 -0.90 12.18 -11.30
C PHE A 144 0.14 13.27 -11.55
N ILE A 145 1.40 13.07 -11.12
CA ILE A 145 2.46 14.08 -11.19
C ILE A 145 3.69 13.51 -11.87
N LEU A 146 4.15 14.17 -12.94
CA LEU A 146 5.17 13.63 -13.85
C LEU A 146 6.27 14.64 -14.20
N GLY A 147 7.53 14.23 -14.03
CA GLY A 147 8.69 14.76 -14.75
C GLY A 147 9.46 15.91 -14.11
N PHE A 148 9.21 16.24 -12.84
CA PHE A 148 9.77 17.42 -12.18
C PHE A 148 11.22 17.23 -11.73
N ALA A 149 12.05 18.27 -11.86
CA ALA A 149 13.48 18.17 -11.56
C ALA A 149 13.77 18.02 -10.05
N ASN A 150 12.97 18.67 -9.20
CA ASN A 150 13.13 18.53 -7.75
C ASN A 150 12.09 17.53 -7.21
N ALA A 151 10.82 17.94 -7.15
CA ALA A 151 9.81 17.16 -6.46
C ALA A 151 8.50 17.03 -7.25
N GLY A 152 7.79 15.92 -7.10
CA GLY A 152 6.38 15.90 -7.49
C GLY A 152 5.56 16.83 -6.60
N ILE A 153 5.64 16.59 -5.29
CA ILE A 153 5.12 17.47 -4.24
C ILE A 153 6.28 17.89 -3.34
N TRP A 154 6.43 19.19 -3.12
CA TRP A 154 7.39 19.78 -2.20
C TRP A 154 6.66 20.40 -1.01
N LEU A 155 6.83 19.79 0.17
CA LEU A 155 6.27 20.29 1.42
C LEU A 155 7.37 20.99 2.22
N LYS A 156 7.09 22.22 2.64
CA LYS A 156 7.96 23.06 3.48
C LYS A 156 7.23 23.45 4.74
N SER A 157 7.97 23.55 5.84
CA SER A 157 7.44 24.06 7.11
C SER A 157 6.27 23.20 7.64
N SER A 158 5.50 23.75 8.59
CA SER A 158 4.41 23.05 9.28
C SER A 158 3.21 22.74 8.38
N ASN A 159 3.03 21.46 8.00
CA ASN A 159 1.89 20.99 7.21
C ASN A 159 1.06 19.93 7.96
N THR A 160 0.80 20.17 9.24
CA THR A 160 0.13 19.20 10.13
C THR A 160 -1.24 18.79 9.60
N GLY A 161 -1.62 17.52 9.79
CA GLY A 161 -2.90 16.97 9.35
C GLY A 161 -3.10 16.90 7.84
N SER A 162 -2.08 17.20 7.05
CA SER A 162 -2.19 17.12 5.59
C SER A 162 -2.18 15.66 5.13
N LEU A 163 -2.84 15.42 4.00
CA LEU A 163 -3.05 14.10 3.43
C LEU A 163 -2.66 14.10 1.96
N ILE A 164 -1.77 13.19 1.57
CA ILE A 164 -1.43 12.87 0.19
C ILE A 164 -1.88 11.43 -0.06
N ASN A 165 -2.97 11.26 -0.79
CA ASN A 165 -3.66 9.97 -0.88
C ASN A 165 -3.95 9.56 -2.33
N ARG A 166 -3.76 8.28 -2.64
CA ARG A 166 -4.02 7.71 -3.99
C ARG A 166 -3.33 8.47 -5.13
N CYS A 167 -2.25 9.18 -4.84
CA CYS A 167 -1.50 9.92 -5.84
C CYS A 167 -0.53 9.00 -6.58
N THR A 168 -0.28 9.31 -7.85
CA THR A 168 0.69 8.57 -8.67
C THR A 168 1.78 9.53 -9.11
N PHE A 169 3.03 9.13 -8.88
CA PHE A 169 4.20 9.93 -9.17
C PHE A 169 5.09 9.18 -10.16
N MET A 170 5.61 9.91 -11.15
CA MET A 170 6.47 9.33 -12.16
C MET A 170 7.59 10.27 -12.59
N ASP A 171 8.79 9.73 -12.75
CA ASP A 171 9.98 10.38 -13.31
C ASP A 171 10.33 11.75 -12.70
N ASN A 172 10.09 11.95 -11.39
CA ASN A 172 10.55 13.15 -10.67
C ASN A 172 11.99 12.90 -10.19
N ASP A 173 12.92 13.79 -10.52
CA ASP A 173 14.35 13.46 -10.52
C ASP A 173 14.99 13.41 -9.13
N GLN A 174 14.74 14.39 -8.25
CA GLN A 174 15.24 14.32 -6.86
C GLN A 174 14.31 13.48 -5.98
N ALA A 175 13.02 13.78 -5.87
CA ALA A 175 12.08 12.98 -5.09
C ALA A 175 10.66 13.04 -5.67
N HIS A 176 9.82 12.05 -5.38
CA HIS A 176 8.39 12.18 -5.70
C HIS A 176 7.68 13.05 -4.65
N VAL A 177 7.98 12.84 -3.37
CA VAL A 177 7.56 13.71 -2.27
C VAL A 177 8.80 14.15 -1.50
N LEU A 178 9.09 15.44 -1.52
CA LEU A 178 10.17 16.07 -0.75
C LEU A 178 9.55 16.84 0.41
N ILE A 179 10.09 16.62 1.61
CA ILE A 179 9.59 17.24 2.83
C ILE A 179 10.74 17.85 3.61
N GLU A 180 10.59 19.13 3.95
CA GLU A 180 11.57 19.91 4.69
C GLU A 180 10.90 20.51 5.94
N GLU A 181 11.46 20.22 7.11
CA GLU A 181 11.05 20.79 8.41
C GLU A 181 9.59 20.51 8.82
N ILE A 182 9.19 19.22 8.88
CA ILE A 182 7.85 18.86 9.34
C ILE A 182 7.66 19.26 10.81
N SER A 183 6.78 20.20 11.12
CA SER A 183 6.39 20.44 12.52
C SER A 183 5.00 19.84 12.81
N ALA A 184 4.81 18.53 12.60
CA ALA A 184 3.55 17.87 12.91
C ALA A 184 3.57 17.27 14.32
N GLU A 185 2.54 17.62 15.10
CA GLU A 185 2.27 16.94 16.35
C GLU A 185 1.92 15.46 16.07
N GLU A 186 2.34 14.53 16.93
CA GLU A 186 2.01 13.10 16.79
C GLU A 186 0.51 12.82 16.64
N LYS A 187 -0.35 13.72 17.15
CA LYS A 187 -1.80 13.62 17.08
C LYS A 187 -2.38 13.99 15.71
N ASN A 188 -1.64 14.74 14.89
CA ASN A 188 -2.09 15.20 13.59
C ASN A 188 -0.96 15.06 12.54
N PRO A 189 -0.52 13.83 12.26
CA PRO A 189 0.63 13.60 11.39
C PRO A 189 0.34 14.00 9.95
N LEU A 190 1.40 14.29 9.19
CA LEU A 190 1.34 14.26 7.73
C LEU A 190 1.20 12.80 7.28
N VAL A 191 0.20 12.51 6.44
CA VAL A 191 -0.07 11.16 5.96
C VAL A 191 0.15 11.05 4.46
N ILE A 192 0.97 10.10 4.04
CA ILE A 192 1.18 9.71 2.64
C ILE A 192 0.71 8.28 2.47
N SER A 193 -0.36 8.06 1.72
CA SER A 193 -0.95 6.73 1.63
C SER A 193 -1.52 6.36 0.26
N GLN A 194 -1.58 5.04 0.02
CA GLN A 194 -2.18 4.44 -1.18
C GLN A 194 -1.56 4.95 -2.49
N GLY A 195 -0.35 5.51 -2.43
CA GLY A 195 0.32 6.10 -3.57
C GLY A 195 1.10 5.08 -4.40
N THR A 196 1.34 5.43 -5.67
CA THR A 196 2.23 4.69 -6.58
C THR A 196 3.38 5.59 -6.98
N PHE A 197 4.61 5.13 -6.74
CA PHE A 197 5.85 5.86 -6.95
C PHE A 197 6.69 5.07 -7.94
N PHE A 198 6.85 5.58 -9.15
CA PHE A 198 7.45 4.82 -10.24
C PHE A 198 8.50 5.62 -11.00
N LYS A 199 9.75 5.14 -11.01
CA LYS A 199 10.89 5.77 -11.70
C LYS A 199 11.18 7.20 -11.21
N GLY A 200 12.42 7.52 -10.91
CA GLY A 200 12.78 8.87 -10.45
C GLY A 200 13.86 8.80 -9.38
N GLY A 201 13.98 9.83 -8.56
CA GLY A 201 14.89 9.87 -7.42
C GLY A 201 14.41 9.05 -6.24
N TYR A 202 14.20 9.71 -5.10
CA TYR A 202 13.61 9.11 -3.90
C TYR A 202 12.09 8.97 -4.01
N GLY A 203 11.52 7.99 -3.31
CA GLY A 203 10.06 7.89 -3.15
C GLY A 203 9.55 9.03 -2.26
N VAL A 204 9.80 8.90 -0.96
CA VAL A 204 9.59 9.97 0.02
C VAL A 204 10.93 10.32 0.65
N LYS A 205 11.30 11.61 0.59
CA LYS A 205 12.48 12.14 1.29
C LYS A 205 12.04 13.18 2.30
N ALA A 206 12.31 12.95 3.58
CA ALA A 206 11.95 13.84 4.67
C ALA A 206 13.21 14.26 5.45
N ILE A 207 13.37 15.56 5.66
CA ILE A 207 14.53 16.15 6.35
C ILE A 207 14.04 17.06 7.48
N GLY A 208 14.38 16.68 8.70
CA GLY A 208 13.98 17.36 9.92
C GLY A 208 12.50 17.17 10.26
N GLY A 209 12.17 17.51 11.51
CA GLY A 209 10.79 17.57 11.97
C GLY A 209 10.30 16.36 12.75
N SER A 210 8.97 16.27 12.91
CA SER A 210 8.27 15.15 13.56
C SER A 210 6.90 14.89 12.94
N GLY A 211 6.40 13.64 13.07
CA GLY A 211 4.99 13.31 12.83
C GLY A 211 4.67 12.97 11.37
N LEU A 212 5.32 11.95 10.84
CA LEU A 212 5.13 11.47 9.46
C LEU A 212 4.59 10.04 9.44
N THR A 213 3.54 9.79 8.66
CA THR A 213 3.01 8.45 8.39
C THR A 213 3.05 8.14 6.90
N ILE A 214 3.73 7.07 6.52
CA ILE A 214 3.85 6.55 5.15
C ILE A 214 3.24 5.15 5.15
N ASP A 215 2.04 5.01 4.57
CA ASP A 215 1.24 3.80 4.71
C ASP A 215 0.67 3.26 3.39
N ASN A 216 0.83 1.96 3.17
CA ASN A 216 0.21 1.23 2.06
C ASN A 216 0.55 1.81 0.67
N ASN A 217 1.81 2.22 0.47
CA ASN A 217 2.30 2.72 -0.81
C ASN A 217 3.05 1.63 -1.59
N MET A 218 3.13 1.81 -2.92
CA MET A 218 3.96 1.00 -3.80
C MET A 218 5.08 1.85 -4.42
N PHE A 219 6.32 1.40 -4.26
CA PHE A 219 7.53 2.05 -4.79
C PHE A 219 8.21 1.13 -5.80
N SER A 220 8.62 1.66 -6.95
CA SER A 220 9.29 0.83 -7.95
C SER A 220 10.21 1.61 -8.89
N TYR A 221 11.34 0.98 -9.26
CA TYR A 221 12.34 1.51 -10.20
C TYR A 221 12.96 2.84 -9.78
N LEU A 222 13.15 3.08 -8.49
CA LEU A 222 13.70 4.34 -7.98
C LEU A 222 15.23 4.38 -8.07
N LYS A 223 15.81 5.55 -8.34
CA LYS A 223 17.26 5.81 -8.26
C LYS A 223 17.72 5.95 -6.80
N GLY A 224 16.86 6.54 -5.96
CA GLY A 224 17.07 6.72 -4.53
C GLY A 224 16.41 5.60 -3.71
N SER A 225 16.34 5.80 -2.40
CA SER A 225 15.56 4.95 -1.49
C SER A 225 14.06 5.21 -1.64
N SER A 226 13.23 4.21 -1.37
CA SER A 226 11.77 4.39 -1.37
C SER A 226 11.31 5.31 -0.25
N VAL A 227 11.95 5.20 0.92
CA VAL A 227 11.76 6.12 2.04
C VAL A 227 13.15 6.49 2.58
N ASP A 228 13.43 7.79 2.65
CA ASP A 228 14.61 8.34 3.33
C ASP A 228 14.12 9.42 4.30
N ALA A 229 13.94 9.03 5.57
CA ALA A 229 13.32 9.86 6.59
C ALA A 229 14.32 10.17 7.72
N ASP A 230 14.69 11.44 7.82
CA ASP A 230 15.50 12.02 8.88
C ASP A 230 14.61 12.91 9.76
N THR A 231 13.73 12.29 10.55
CA THR A 231 12.65 12.96 11.29
C THR A 231 12.22 12.11 12.47
N ASP A 232 11.64 12.74 13.50
CA ASP A 232 11.10 12.05 14.67
C ASP A 232 9.66 11.55 14.44
N SER A 233 9.20 10.63 15.27
CA SER A 233 7.80 10.14 15.30
C SER A 233 7.30 9.65 13.94
N VAL A 234 8.07 8.76 13.30
CA VAL A 234 7.80 8.24 11.95
C VAL A 234 7.07 6.89 12.02
N LYS A 235 6.05 6.72 11.19
CA LYS A 235 5.38 5.44 10.96
C LYS A 235 5.50 5.05 9.50
N VAL A 236 6.11 3.90 9.22
CA VAL A 236 6.22 3.33 7.87
C VAL A 236 5.58 1.95 7.87
N THR A 237 4.40 1.83 7.28
CA THR A 237 3.59 0.61 7.37
C THR A 237 3.04 0.11 6.05
N ARG A 238 2.97 -1.21 5.88
CA ARG A 238 2.28 -1.86 4.75
C ARG A 238 2.78 -1.45 3.35
N ASN A 239 3.97 -0.88 3.25
CA ASN A 239 4.52 -0.45 1.97
C ASN A 239 5.15 -1.62 1.22
N LYS A 240 5.18 -1.51 -0.11
CA LYS A 240 5.80 -2.48 -1.01
C LYS A 240 6.85 -1.79 -1.87
N VAL A 241 8.06 -2.32 -1.86
CA VAL A 241 9.18 -1.82 -2.67
C VAL A 241 9.57 -2.89 -3.67
N TYR A 242 9.58 -2.50 -4.95
CA TYR A 242 9.99 -3.34 -6.06
C TYR A 242 11.10 -2.63 -6.83
N TRP A 243 12.34 -2.88 -6.40
CA TRP A 243 13.58 -2.33 -6.94
C TRP A 243 13.82 -0.84 -6.66
N CYS A 244 14.96 -0.58 -6.02
CA CYS A 244 15.59 0.73 -5.85
C CYS A 244 17.11 0.62 -6.13
N GLU A 245 17.74 1.66 -6.67
CA GLU A 245 19.19 1.72 -6.92
C GLU A 245 20.03 2.02 -5.67
N SER A 246 19.37 2.38 -4.57
CA SER A 246 19.95 2.65 -3.24
C SER A 246 19.56 1.54 -2.24
N ASP A 247 19.75 1.80 -0.95
CA ASP A 247 19.07 1.09 0.13
C ASP A 247 17.54 1.19 -0.07
N GLY A 248 16.78 0.16 0.31
CA GLY A 248 15.33 0.17 0.17
C GLY A 248 14.71 1.30 0.99
N MET A 249 14.93 1.28 2.30
CA MET A 249 14.47 2.32 3.22
C MET A 249 15.56 2.76 4.20
N ARG A 250 15.54 4.04 4.58
CA ARG A 250 16.45 4.64 5.54
C ARG A 250 15.67 5.46 6.56
N LEU A 251 15.92 5.20 7.84
CA LEU A 251 15.31 5.93 8.95
C LEU A 251 16.38 6.48 9.90
N LYS A 252 16.18 7.72 10.32
CA LYS A 252 16.91 8.39 11.39
C LYS A 252 15.93 9.09 12.32
N GLY A 253 16.42 9.62 13.44
CA GLY A 253 15.60 10.32 14.42
C GLY A 253 15.06 9.40 15.52
N ASN A 254 14.17 9.95 16.34
CA ASN A 254 13.66 9.36 17.56
C ASN A 254 12.20 8.94 17.41
N SER A 255 11.82 7.82 18.03
CA SER A 255 10.47 7.27 18.04
C SER A 255 9.98 6.89 16.63
N PHE A 256 10.08 5.62 16.26
CA PHE A 256 9.53 5.16 14.98
C PHE A 256 8.86 3.79 15.05
N LEU A 257 7.94 3.55 14.12
CA LEU A 257 7.32 2.26 13.87
C LEU A 257 7.52 1.87 12.41
N PHE A 258 8.14 0.71 12.18
CA PHE A 258 8.35 0.14 10.86
C PHE A 258 7.73 -1.25 10.79
N GLN A 259 6.54 -1.37 10.18
CA GLN A 259 5.75 -2.60 10.32
C GLN A 259 5.09 -3.09 9.03
N SER A 260 5.12 -4.40 8.82
CA SER A 260 4.41 -5.09 7.73
C SER A 260 4.77 -4.59 6.34
N ASN A 261 5.99 -4.10 6.16
CA ASN A 261 6.50 -3.70 4.85
C ASN A 261 7.09 -4.91 4.11
N MET A 262 7.11 -4.81 2.79
CA MET A 262 7.82 -5.72 1.90
C MET A 262 8.83 -4.91 1.11
N ASP A 263 10.09 -5.27 1.21
CA ASP A 263 11.17 -4.70 0.43
C ASP A 263 11.82 -5.77 -0.42
N SER A 264 11.91 -5.52 -1.73
CA SER A 264 12.40 -6.48 -2.71
C SER A 264 13.29 -5.81 -3.75
N TRP A 265 14.42 -6.44 -4.05
CA TRP A 265 15.35 -6.03 -5.12
C TRP A 265 15.98 -4.65 -4.95
N ALA A 266 16.09 -4.15 -3.71
CA ALA A 266 16.93 -2.99 -3.45
C ALA A 266 18.41 -3.32 -3.70
N ARG A 267 19.15 -2.40 -4.34
CA ARG A 267 20.59 -2.57 -4.59
C ARG A 267 21.45 -2.43 -3.33
N GLY A 268 20.96 -1.67 -2.35
CA GLY A 268 21.60 -1.48 -1.05
C GLY A 268 21.13 -2.47 0.01
N HIS A 269 21.15 -2.02 1.26
CA HIS A 269 20.50 -2.71 2.37
C HIS A 269 18.98 -2.63 2.21
N GLY A 270 18.23 -3.53 2.86
CA GLY A 270 16.78 -3.40 2.89
C GLY A 270 16.32 -2.22 3.74
N LEU A 271 16.73 -2.23 5.01
CA LEU A 271 16.53 -1.13 5.94
C LEU A 271 17.85 -0.67 6.53
N VAL A 272 18.09 0.65 6.54
CA VAL A 272 19.19 1.28 7.27
C VAL A 272 18.62 2.14 8.40
N LEU A 273 19.10 1.88 9.61
CA LEU A 273 18.95 2.78 10.76
C LEU A 273 20.28 3.50 10.97
N ASP A 274 20.27 4.83 10.97
CA ASP A 274 21.48 5.63 11.14
C ASP A 274 21.21 6.79 12.10
N GLY A 275 21.66 6.65 13.35
CA GLY A 275 21.31 7.61 14.41
C GLY A 275 19.85 7.52 14.85
N ALA A 276 19.20 6.36 14.68
CA ALA A 276 17.81 6.17 15.04
C ALA A 276 17.66 5.72 16.51
N SER A 277 16.57 6.09 17.19
CA SER A 277 16.35 5.64 18.57
C SER A 277 14.88 5.42 18.94
N ASN A 278 14.66 4.60 19.97
CA ASN A 278 13.34 4.30 20.54
C ASN A 278 12.32 3.81 19.49
N GLY A 279 12.77 2.89 18.63
CA GLY A 279 11.99 2.42 17.48
C GLY A 279 11.60 0.95 17.55
N THR A 280 10.59 0.58 16.77
CA THR A 280 10.09 -0.79 16.67
C THR A 280 9.98 -1.23 15.21
N ILE A 281 10.56 -2.39 14.88
CA ILE A 281 10.56 -3.01 13.55
C ILE A 281 9.86 -4.36 13.63
N LEU A 282 8.66 -4.47 13.04
CA LEU A 282 7.78 -5.62 13.21
C LEU A 282 7.33 -6.26 11.90
N THR A 283 7.45 -7.59 11.81
CA THR A 283 6.75 -8.40 10.80
C THR A 283 6.96 -7.97 9.34
N ASN A 284 8.18 -7.53 9.00
CA ASN A 284 8.54 -7.12 7.64
C ASN A 284 9.14 -8.28 6.83
N ASN A 285 9.11 -8.13 5.51
CA ASN A 285 9.77 -9.04 4.57
C ASN A 285 10.85 -8.30 3.80
N PHE A 286 12.07 -8.80 3.86
CA PHE A 286 13.24 -8.27 3.16
C PHE A 286 13.75 -9.36 2.22
N ILE A 287 13.57 -9.15 0.92
CA ILE A 287 13.67 -10.20 -0.10
C ILE A 287 14.67 -9.77 -1.16
N ASP A 288 15.61 -10.64 -1.52
CA ASP A 288 16.44 -10.47 -2.71
C ASP A 288 17.17 -9.11 -2.78
N LEU A 289 17.79 -8.73 -1.67
CA LEU A 289 18.48 -7.46 -1.49
C LEU A 289 19.95 -7.55 -1.91
N GLY A 290 20.56 -6.41 -2.25
CA GLY A 290 21.98 -6.35 -2.61
C GLY A 290 22.25 -7.09 -3.91
N VAL A 291 21.75 -6.54 -5.03
CA VAL A 291 21.72 -7.26 -6.32
C VAL A 291 23.09 -7.82 -6.73
N ARG A 292 23.02 -9.05 -7.23
CA ARG A 292 23.99 -9.78 -8.05
C ARG A 292 25.40 -9.86 -7.47
N PHE A 293 25.85 -11.10 -7.34
CA PHE A 293 27.23 -11.49 -7.02
C PHE A 293 28.33 -10.69 -7.75
N ARG A 294 28.06 -10.19 -8.97
CA ARG A 294 29.03 -9.47 -9.79
C ARG A 294 29.44 -8.10 -9.24
N ASP A 295 28.60 -7.45 -8.43
CA ASP A 295 28.86 -6.09 -7.96
C ASP A 295 29.82 -6.08 -6.75
N GLY A 296 30.15 -7.27 -6.21
CA GLY A 296 31.25 -7.48 -5.26
C GLY A 296 31.03 -6.94 -3.85
N ILE A 297 29.93 -6.23 -3.60
CA ILE A 297 29.58 -5.65 -2.30
C ILE A 297 28.30 -6.33 -1.80
N ARG A 298 28.45 -7.12 -0.74
CA ARG A 298 27.32 -7.75 -0.07
C ARG A 298 26.58 -6.73 0.79
N LYS A 299 25.28 -6.94 0.96
CA LYS A 299 24.40 -6.07 1.74
C LYS A 299 23.70 -6.86 2.82
N CYS A 300 23.14 -6.13 3.78
CA CYS A 300 22.38 -6.71 4.88
C CYS A 300 20.88 -6.49 4.66
N GLY A 301 20.06 -7.36 5.24
CA GLY A 301 18.62 -7.11 5.31
C GLY A 301 18.31 -5.84 6.08
N ILE A 302 18.80 -5.79 7.32
CA ILE A 302 18.72 -4.63 8.21
C ILE A 302 20.13 -4.26 8.67
N ALA A 303 20.51 -3.00 8.50
CA ALA A 303 21.78 -2.44 8.96
C ALA A 303 21.54 -1.33 9.99
N ILE A 304 22.24 -1.41 11.12
CA ILE A 304 22.02 -0.56 12.28
C ILE A 304 23.33 0.14 12.63
N TYR A 305 23.32 1.47 12.56
CA TYR A 305 24.44 2.34 12.83
C TYR A 305 24.04 3.41 13.83
N HIS A 306 24.87 3.65 14.84
CA HIS A 306 24.69 4.75 15.80
C HIS A 306 23.29 4.77 16.46
N SER A 307 22.63 3.61 16.59
CA SER A 307 21.20 3.53 16.92
C SER A 307 20.96 2.80 18.24
N ASN A 308 19.93 3.22 18.98
CA ASN A 308 19.74 2.73 20.36
C ASN A 308 18.27 2.47 20.72
N ASN A 309 18.05 1.52 21.63
CA ASN A 309 16.71 1.17 22.13
C ASN A 309 15.74 0.76 20.99
N ILE A 310 16.22 -0.04 20.05
CA ILE A 310 15.46 -0.55 18.91
C ILE A 310 15.00 -1.98 19.19
N SER A 311 13.71 -2.24 19.05
CA SER A 311 13.13 -3.58 19.08
C SER A 311 12.89 -4.09 17.65
N ILE A 312 13.48 -5.23 17.30
CA ILE A 312 13.37 -5.83 15.96
C ILE A 312 12.81 -7.23 16.10
N THR A 313 11.54 -7.40 15.71
CA THR A 313 10.79 -8.62 16.02
C THR A 313 10.00 -9.19 14.86
N GLY A 314 10.12 -10.50 14.65
CA GLY A 314 9.26 -11.25 13.71
C GLY A 314 9.52 -10.96 12.23
N ASN A 315 10.68 -10.43 11.88
CA ASN A 315 11.01 -10.10 10.49
C ASN A 315 11.54 -11.32 9.75
N SER A 316 11.22 -11.42 8.46
CA SER A 316 11.72 -12.46 7.57
C SER A 316 12.67 -11.83 6.55
N ILE A 317 13.92 -12.30 6.53
CA ILE A 317 15.01 -11.71 5.75
C ILE A 317 15.70 -12.82 4.95
N TRP A 318 15.64 -12.75 3.62
CA TRP A 318 16.20 -13.79 2.77
C TRP A 318 16.53 -13.32 1.36
N ASN A 319 17.56 -13.92 0.76
CA ASN A 319 17.81 -13.86 -0.67
C ASN A 319 17.59 -15.24 -1.31
N PHE A 320 17.28 -15.24 -2.60
CA PHE A 320 17.30 -16.43 -3.44
C PHE A 320 18.59 -16.52 -4.28
N GLY A 321 18.85 -17.72 -4.80
CA GLY A 321 20.14 -18.14 -5.31
C GLY A 321 20.80 -17.19 -6.33
N ASP A 322 20.06 -16.57 -7.23
CA ASP A 322 20.63 -15.67 -8.24
C ASP A 322 20.98 -14.26 -7.72
N GLN A 323 20.47 -13.89 -6.55
CA GLN A 323 20.68 -12.57 -5.93
C GLN A 323 21.94 -12.52 -5.05
N GLY A 324 22.59 -13.65 -4.82
CA GLY A 324 23.79 -13.75 -3.99
C GLY A 324 23.49 -13.69 -2.50
N HIS A 325 24.47 -14.07 -1.68
CA HIS A 325 24.31 -14.08 -0.23
C HIS A 325 24.23 -12.66 0.34
N LEU A 326 23.34 -12.48 1.31
CA LEU A 326 23.42 -11.36 2.24
C LEU A 326 24.74 -11.45 3.02
N GLU A 327 25.29 -10.30 3.42
CA GLU A 327 26.38 -10.29 4.39
C GLU A 327 25.85 -10.81 5.74
N TYR A 328 24.78 -10.18 6.23
CA TYR A 328 24.02 -10.56 7.41
C TYR A 328 22.53 -10.33 7.17
N ALA A 329 21.66 -11.09 7.86
CA ALA A 329 20.26 -10.72 7.91
C ALA A 329 20.09 -9.41 8.69
N ILE A 330 20.68 -9.33 9.88
CA ILE A 330 20.72 -8.11 10.70
C ILE A 330 22.16 -7.86 11.12
N TYR A 331 22.65 -6.65 10.85
CA TYR A 331 23.95 -6.17 11.29
C TYR A 331 23.78 -4.93 12.17
N GLU A 332 24.50 -4.91 13.29
CA GLU A 332 24.62 -3.75 14.18
C GLU A 332 26.09 -3.46 14.50
N ASP A 333 26.45 -2.18 14.40
CA ASP A 333 27.79 -1.69 14.66
C ASP A 333 28.10 -1.44 16.16
N LYS A 334 29.35 -1.15 16.47
CA LYS A 334 29.86 -0.99 17.84
C LYS A 334 29.38 0.27 18.58
N SER A 335 28.78 1.20 17.86
CA SER A 335 28.34 2.49 18.41
C SER A 335 26.88 2.46 18.87
N SER A 336 26.16 1.39 18.51
CA SER A 336 24.78 1.13 18.88
C SER A 336 24.68 0.46 20.26
N ALA A 337 23.53 0.55 20.91
CA ALA A 337 23.32 -0.02 22.24
C ALA A 337 21.86 -0.31 22.59
N ASN A 338 21.65 -1.24 23.53
CA ASN A 338 20.37 -1.60 24.12
C ASN A 338 19.31 -2.01 23.08
N ASN A 339 19.73 -2.63 21.98
CA ASN A 339 18.84 -3.11 20.95
C ASN A 339 18.40 -4.55 21.25
N VAL A 340 17.27 -4.99 20.72
CA VAL A 340 16.75 -6.35 20.92
C VAL A 340 16.37 -6.95 19.57
N PHE A 341 16.99 -8.09 19.22
CA PHE A 341 16.63 -8.87 18.05
C PHE A 341 15.94 -10.14 18.51
N GLU A 342 14.65 -10.28 18.18
CA GLU A 342 13.83 -11.36 18.69
C GLU A 342 12.94 -12.00 17.60
N TYR A 343 12.86 -13.33 17.53
CA TYR A 343 12.02 -14.05 16.56
C TYR A 343 12.23 -13.68 15.08
N ASN A 344 13.41 -13.18 14.70
CA ASN A 344 13.72 -12.89 13.30
C ASN A 344 14.21 -14.15 12.59
N THR A 345 13.96 -14.23 11.29
CA THR A 345 14.48 -15.29 10.42
C THR A 345 15.42 -14.70 9.37
N GLY A 346 16.59 -15.32 9.22
CA GLY A 346 17.65 -14.88 8.33
C GLY A 346 18.15 -16.02 7.47
N TRP A 347 18.07 -15.89 6.15
CA TRP A 347 18.41 -16.97 5.22
C TRP A 347 19.29 -16.51 4.06
N PHE A 348 20.10 -17.42 3.53
CA PHE A 348 21.03 -17.15 2.42
C PHE A 348 21.97 -15.98 2.71
N HIS A 349 22.83 -16.20 3.69
CA HIS A 349 23.79 -15.22 4.20
C HIS A 349 25.19 -15.82 4.26
N GLU A 350 26.21 -14.98 4.37
CA GLU A 350 27.60 -15.43 4.21
C GLU A 350 28.17 -16.19 5.41
N TYR A 351 27.78 -15.78 6.61
CA TYR A 351 28.36 -16.30 7.85
C TYR A 351 27.47 -17.36 8.48
N ASP A 352 27.98 -18.16 9.41
CA ASP A 352 27.16 -19.22 10.05
C ASP A 352 26.05 -18.63 10.94
N ASN A 353 26.22 -17.38 11.38
CA ASN A 353 25.20 -16.62 12.08
C ASN A 353 24.74 -15.41 11.25
N ALA A 354 23.44 -15.36 10.93
CA ALA A 354 22.85 -14.25 10.17
C ALA A 354 22.73 -12.95 10.98
N PHE A 355 22.79 -13.03 12.31
CA PHE A 355 22.50 -11.91 13.21
C PHE A 355 23.78 -11.51 13.94
N LYS A 356 24.37 -10.38 13.52
CA LYS A 356 25.62 -9.88 14.09
C LYS A 356 25.35 -8.57 14.81
N SER A 357 25.62 -8.59 16.11
CA SER A 357 25.62 -7.41 16.96
C SER A 357 27.03 -7.13 17.47
N LEU A 358 27.47 -5.89 17.34
CA LEU A 358 28.66 -5.35 18.00
C LEU A 358 28.29 -4.29 19.06
N GLY A 359 26.99 -3.98 19.19
CA GLY A 359 26.48 -2.98 20.11
C GLY A 359 26.57 -3.39 21.58
N LYS A 360 26.45 -2.40 22.46
CA LYS A 360 26.51 -2.63 23.91
C LYS A 360 25.13 -3.04 24.44
N ASN A 361 25.08 -4.08 25.27
CA ASN A 361 23.83 -4.59 25.85
C ASN A 361 22.75 -4.95 24.82
N THR A 362 23.14 -5.30 23.60
CA THR A 362 22.20 -5.80 22.61
C THR A 362 21.89 -7.27 22.88
N GLU A 363 20.60 -7.60 22.92
CA GLU A 363 20.13 -8.96 23.13
C GLU A 363 19.73 -9.59 21.79
N ILE A 364 20.22 -10.80 21.51
CA ILE A 364 19.77 -11.63 20.39
C ILE A 364 19.18 -12.90 20.95
N ARG A 365 17.88 -13.12 20.75
CA ARG A 365 17.18 -14.31 21.25
C ARG A 365 16.14 -14.83 20.27
N ASN A 366 15.91 -16.14 20.28
CA ASN A 366 14.91 -16.82 19.45
C ASN A 366 14.97 -16.51 17.93
N CYS A 367 16.12 -16.05 17.42
CA CYS A 367 16.31 -15.79 16.00
C CYS A 367 16.81 -17.05 15.31
N THR A 368 16.23 -17.36 14.14
CA THR A 368 16.58 -18.55 13.36
C THR A 368 17.39 -18.14 12.14
N SER A 369 18.58 -18.71 11.98
CA SER A 369 19.43 -18.47 10.82
C SER A 369 19.66 -19.75 10.02
N ASN A 370 19.75 -19.60 8.70
CA ASN A 370 20.18 -20.64 7.79
C ASN A 370 21.03 -20.02 6.71
N LYS A 371 22.34 -20.28 6.79
CA LYS A 371 23.34 -19.80 5.82
C LYS A 371 22.93 -20.07 4.37
N GLY A 372 22.15 -21.13 4.13
CA GLY A 372 21.79 -21.57 2.81
C GLY A 372 23.02 -22.18 2.16
N GLU A 373 23.16 -23.51 2.19
CA GLU A 373 23.97 -24.14 1.16
C GLU A 373 23.20 -23.93 -0.15
N TYR A 374 23.87 -23.41 -1.18
CA TYR A 374 23.32 -23.36 -2.53
C TYR A 374 23.07 -24.80 -3.02
N ARG A 375 21.97 -25.39 -2.58
CA ARG A 375 21.40 -26.60 -3.14
C ARG A 375 20.35 -26.08 -4.10
N GLY A 376 20.53 -26.36 -5.39
CA GLY A 376 19.72 -25.84 -6.50
C GLY A 376 18.23 -26.20 -6.48
N ASP A 377 17.67 -26.49 -5.31
CA ASP A 377 16.30 -26.91 -5.11
C ASP A 377 15.59 -25.90 -4.22
N TYR A 378 14.81 -25.03 -4.88
CA TYR A 378 13.83 -24.06 -4.37
C TYR A 378 12.88 -24.62 -3.27
N TRP A 379 12.89 -25.93 -3.04
CA TRP A 379 11.95 -26.70 -2.24
C TRP A 379 12.34 -26.83 -0.76
N ASP A 380 13.63 -26.81 -0.40
CA ASP A 380 14.09 -27.07 0.98
C ASP A 380 13.87 -25.84 1.91
N PHE A 381 13.83 -24.64 1.33
CA PHE A 381 13.55 -23.38 2.01
C PHE A 381 12.14 -23.35 2.62
N ASN A 382 11.15 -23.75 1.84
CA ASN A 382 9.74 -23.80 2.22
C ASN A 382 9.46 -24.75 3.41
N MET A 383 10.18 -25.87 3.50
CA MET A 383 9.96 -26.90 4.52
C MET A 383 10.43 -26.49 5.93
N LYS A 384 11.57 -25.81 6.05
CA LYS A 384 12.09 -25.33 7.34
C LYS A 384 11.44 -23.99 7.73
N PHE A 385 11.20 -23.10 6.77
CA PHE A 385 10.54 -21.81 7.00
C PHE A 385 9.11 -21.99 7.48
N GLY A 386 8.33 -22.89 6.86
CA GLY A 386 6.97 -23.19 7.27
C GLY A 386 6.87 -23.64 8.73
N ARG A 387 7.78 -24.49 9.21
CA ARG A 387 7.77 -24.98 10.61
C ARG A 387 8.14 -23.90 11.63
N THR A 388 9.12 -23.04 11.32
CA THR A 388 9.54 -21.96 12.23
C THR A 388 8.49 -20.83 12.27
N VAL A 389 7.90 -20.49 11.13
CA VAL A 389 6.77 -19.54 11.06
C VAL A 389 5.55 -20.11 11.78
N GLU A 390 5.24 -21.40 11.63
CA GLU A 390 4.15 -22.05 12.37
C GLU A 390 4.38 -22.06 13.89
N GLN A 391 5.61 -22.32 14.34
CA GLN A 391 5.98 -22.22 15.77
C GLN A 391 5.83 -20.79 16.29
N TYR A 392 6.24 -19.80 15.51
CA TYR A 392 6.09 -18.38 15.84
C TYR A 392 4.63 -17.95 15.87
N LEU A 393 3.84 -18.28 14.83
CA LEU A 393 2.40 -18.02 14.79
C LEU A 393 1.68 -18.72 15.95
N LYS A 394 2.02 -19.97 16.28
CA LYS A 394 1.49 -20.69 17.45
C LYS A 394 1.86 -20.01 18.77
N SER A 395 3.06 -19.45 18.91
CA SER A 395 3.44 -18.68 20.10
C SER A 395 2.64 -17.39 20.26
N LEU A 396 2.31 -16.70 19.15
CA LEU A 396 1.44 -15.52 19.16
C LEU A 396 0.00 -15.86 19.58
N TYR A 397 -0.50 -17.05 19.21
CA TYR A 397 -1.83 -17.52 19.61
C TYR A 397 -1.92 -17.99 21.07
N LEU A 398 -0.81 -18.42 21.68
CA LEU A 398 -0.79 -18.88 23.08
C LEU A 398 -0.90 -17.73 24.09
N GLU A 399 -0.53 -16.51 23.72
CA GLU A 399 -0.71 -15.32 24.56
C GLU A 399 -2.12 -14.69 24.44
N SER A 400 -2.89 -15.04 23.40
CA SER A 400 -4.22 -14.48 23.14
C SER A 400 -5.36 -15.33 23.72
N ASN A 401 -5.21 -15.88 24.93
CA ASN A 401 -6.30 -16.53 25.68
C ASN A 401 -7.36 -15.51 26.19
N ARG A 402 -7.67 -14.49 25.39
CA ARG A 402 -8.89 -13.70 25.50
C ARG A 402 -9.83 -14.29 24.47
N ASN A 403 -10.92 -14.90 24.94
CA ASN A 403 -12.07 -15.19 24.09
C ASN A 403 -12.37 -13.93 23.25
N PRO A 404 -12.27 -13.98 21.92
CA PRO A 404 -12.56 -12.82 21.10
C PRO A 404 -14.00 -12.40 21.40
N THR A 405 -14.16 -11.17 21.87
CA THR A 405 -15.48 -10.55 21.95
C THR A 405 -16.03 -10.57 20.53
N PRO A 406 -17.19 -11.21 20.27
CA PRO A 406 -17.77 -11.20 18.94
C PRO A 406 -18.01 -9.75 18.54
N GLU A 407 -17.30 -9.28 17.51
CA GLU A 407 -17.62 -8.00 16.89
C GLU A 407 -19.05 -8.05 16.35
N PRO A 408 -19.79 -6.92 16.38
CA PRO A 408 -21.13 -6.85 15.84
C PRO A 408 -21.09 -7.28 14.36
N ASP A 409 -22.10 -8.07 13.98
CA ASP A 409 -22.31 -8.60 12.64
C ASP A 409 -22.29 -7.46 11.62
N GLN A 410 -21.12 -7.19 11.03
CA GLN A 410 -20.98 -6.28 9.91
C GLN A 410 -21.71 -6.96 8.74
N GLY A 411 -22.82 -6.37 8.32
CA GLY A 411 -23.75 -6.97 7.36
C GLY A 411 -23.08 -7.55 6.11
N ILE A 412 -23.84 -8.36 5.37
CA ILE A 412 -23.37 -9.04 4.16
C ILE A 412 -22.65 -8.05 3.23
N GLY A 413 -21.37 -8.29 2.95
CA GLY A 413 -20.52 -7.41 2.14
C GLY A 413 -21.03 -7.25 0.71
N ASP A 414 -20.59 -6.19 0.02
CA ASP A 414 -20.91 -5.97 -1.39
C ASP A 414 -20.20 -7.00 -2.29
N PHE A 415 -20.96 -7.95 -2.81
CA PHE A 415 -20.48 -8.96 -3.76
C PHE A 415 -20.72 -8.57 -5.22
N SER A 416 -21.06 -7.31 -5.50
CA SER A 416 -21.28 -6.84 -6.86
C SER A 416 -19.99 -6.81 -7.70
N GLY A 417 -20.13 -7.00 -9.01
CA GLY A 417 -19.01 -6.97 -9.94
C GLY A 417 -18.12 -8.21 -9.92
N GLU A 418 -16.88 -8.02 -10.37
CA GLU A 418 -15.85 -9.04 -10.42
C GLU A 418 -15.03 -9.03 -9.15
N LYS A 419 -14.74 -10.20 -8.59
CA LYS A 419 -13.97 -10.35 -7.35
C LYS A 419 -12.94 -11.47 -7.46
N LEU A 420 -11.92 -11.36 -6.63
CA LEU A 420 -11.03 -12.44 -6.23
C LEU A 420 -11.57 -13.06 -4.93
N ILE A 421 -11.46 -14.37 -4.79
CA ILE A 421 -11.79 -15.08 -3.53
C ILE A 421 -10.46 -15.48 -2.90
N GLU A 422 -10.00 -14.69 -1.92
CA GLU A 422 -8.67 -14.85 -1.32
C GLU A 422 -8.77 -15.50 0.07
N SER A 423 -7.89 -16.45 0.36
CA SER A 423 -7.84 -17.13 1.66
C SER A 423 -7.11 -16.28 2.70
N GLN A 424 -7.59 -16.30 3.95
CA GLN A 424 -6.89 -15.66 5.08
C GLN A 424 -5.51 -16.27 5.34
N GLU A 425 -5.37 -17.56 5.06
CA GLU A 425 -4.23 -18.37 5.51
C GLU A 425 -2.90 -17.93 4.88
N MET A 426 -2.91 -17.50 3.62
CA MET A 426 -1.72 -17.03 2.92
C MET A 426 -2.06 -15.85 2.02
N PHE A 427 -1.31 -14.76 2.19
CA PHE A 427 -1.44 -13.55 1.40
C PHE A 427 -1.33 -13.85 -0.10
N GLN A 428 -2.24 -13.28 -0.90
CA GLN A 428 -2.30 -13.41 -2.37
C GLN A 428 -2.61 -14.81 -2.93
N GLN A 429 -3.12 -15.73 -2.11
CA GLN A 429 -3.65 -17.01 -2.61
C GLN A 429 -5.16 -16.93 -2.87
N VAL A 430 -5.54 -17.09 -4.14
CA VAL A 430 -6.90 -16.99 -4.62
C VAL A 430 -7.40 -18.31 -5.19
N ILE A 431 -8.72 -18.47 -5.24
CA ILE A 431 -9.32 -19.61 -5.94
C ILE A 431 -9.16 -19.42 -7.45
N SER A 432 -8.50 -20.37 -8.09
CA SER A 432 -8.36 -20.47 -9.54
C SER A 432 -8.99 -21.74 -10.07
N VAL A 433 -9.39 -21.72 -11.33
CA VAL A 433 -9.85 -22.90 -12.05
C VAL A 433 -8.74 -23.48 -12.91
N LYS A 434 -8.58 -24.80 -12.88
CA LYS A 434 -7.75 -25.57 -13.81
C LYS A 434 -8.43 -26.90 -14.13
N ALA A 435 -8.47 -27.29 -15.41
CA ALA A 435 -9.07 -28.57 -15.83
C ALA A 435 -10.46 -28.89 -15.22
N GLY A 436 -11.32 -27.86 -15.09
CA GLY A 436 -12.68 -28.01 -14.55
C GLY A 436 -12.78 -28.18 -13.02
N LYS A 437 -11.67 -28.03 -12.29
CA LYS A 437 -11.63 -28.09 -10.82
C LYS A 437 -11.15 -26.77 -10.22
N ALA A 438 -11.55 -26.52 -8.99
CA ALA A 438 -11.13 -25.36 -8.21
C ALA A 438 -9.87 -25.68 -7.41
N PHE A 439 -8.89 -24.78 -7.47
CA PHE A 439 -7.59 -24.91 -6.84
C PHE A 439 -7.20 -23.61 -6.17
N LYS A 440 -6.34 -23.70 -5.16
CA LYS A 440 -5.68 -22.52 -4.57
C LYS A 440 -4.41 -22.19 -5.34
N PHE A 441 -4.26 -20.96 -5.81
CA PHE A 441 -3.08 -20.47 -6.55
C PHE A 441 -2.71 -19.05 -6.13
N GLY A 442 -1.43 -18.68 -6.28
CA GLY A 442 -1.02 -17.28 -6.20
C GLY A 442 -1.70 -16.45 -7.29
N TRP A 443 -2.13 -15.23 -6.96
CA TRP A 443 -2.71 -14.30 -7.95
C TRP A 443 -1.71 -13.98 -9.07
N PHE A 444 -2.11 -14.19 -10.32
CA PHE A 444 -1.29 -13.90 -11.51
C PHE A 444 -2.05 -13.12 -12.59
N GLY A 445 -3.24 -12.58 -12.29
CA GLY A 445 -4.01 -11.81 -13.28
C GLY A 445 -4.88 -12.63 -14.22
N GLY A 446 -4.98 -13.94 -14.03
CA GLY A 446 -5.74 -14.80 -14.93
C GLY A 446 -7.25 -14.64 -14.76
N GLN A 447 -8.01 -14.64 -15.87
CA GLN A 447 -9.48 -14.71 -15.80
C GLN A 447 -9.99 -15.96 -15.06
N SER A 448 -9.17 -17.02 -14.98
CA SER A 448 -9.48 -18.24 -14.21
C SER A 448 -9.54 -17.99 -12.70
N GLN A 449 -9.03 -16.86 -12.23
CA GLN A 449 -8.97 -16.44 -10.82
C GLN A 449 -10.03 -15.39 -10.47
N ILE A 450 -10.81 -14.92 -11.46
CA ILE A 450 -11.83 -13.89 -11.28
C ILE A 450 -13.21 -14.55 -11.22
N TRP A 451 -14.03 -14.08 -10.29
CA TRP A 451 -15.35 -14.63 -9.99
C TRP A 451 -16.42 -13.53 -9.96
N THR A 452 -17.66 -13.89 -10.26
CA THR A 452 -18.84 -13.02 -10.08
C THR A 452 -19.88 -13.73 -9.24
N PHE A 453 -20.71 -12.96 -8.54
CA PHE A 453 -21.74 -13.48 -7.64
C PHE A 453 -23.13 -13.11 -8.15
N GLU A 454 -23.98 -14.11 -8.37
CA GLU A 454 -25.37 -13.92 -8.78
C GLU A 454 -26.29 -14.38 -7.64
N LYS A 455 -27.07 -13.46 -7.05
CA LYS A 455 -27.96 -13.76 -5.92
C LYS A 455 -29.18 -14.56 -6.36
N VAL A 456 -29.48 -15.65 -5.65
CA VAL A 456 -30.63 -16.55 -5.87
C VAL A 456 -31.31 -16.84 -4.53
N GLY A 457 -32.32 -16.05 -4.20
CA GLY A 457 -32.91 -16.05 -2.85
C GLY A 457 -31.89 -15.57 -1.82
N GLU A 458 -31.69 -16.36 -0.76
CA GLU A 458 -30.69 -16.09 0.30
C GLU A 458 -29.29 -16.67 -0.01
N CYS A 459 -29.11 -17.25 -1.20
CA CYS A 459 -27.85 -17.87 -1.60
C CYS A 459 -27.25 -17.18 -2.84
N TYR A 460 -26.06 -17.61 -3.23
CA TYR A 460 -25.33 -17.12 -4.39
C TYR A 460 -24.92 -18.24 -5.33
N LEU A 461 -24.93 -17.97 -6.62
CA LEU A 461 -24.11 -18.66 -7.61
C LEU A 461 -22.75 -17.95 -7.66
N ILE A 462 -21.67 -18.72 -7.59
CA ILE A 462 -20.30 -18.22 -7.70
C ILE A 462 -19.77 -18.63 -9.08
N ILE A 463 -19.63 -17.68 -9.99
CA ILE A 463 -19.40 -17.91 -11.42
C ILE A 463 -17.96 -17.55 -11.77
N ASN A 464 -17.23 -18.48 -12.39
CA ASN A 464 -15.86 -18.21 -12.84
C ASN A 464 -15.84 -17.43 -14.16
N LYS A 465 -15.06 -16.36 -14.25
CA LYS A 465 -15.00 -15.50 -15.44
C LYS A 465 -14.45 -16.22 -16.68
N ALA A 466 -13.37 -16.99 -16.56
CA ALA A 466 -12.77 -17.68 -17.71
C ALA A 466 -13.67 -18.76 -18.33
N THR A 467 -14.49 -19.43 -17.52
CA THR A 467 -15.28 -20.58 -17.99
C THR A 467 -16.77 -20.30 -18.10
N GLY A 468 -17.29 -19.24 -17.47
CA GLY A 468 -18.72 -18.98 -17.33
C GLY A 468 -19.48 -20.02 -16.50
N LYS A 469 -18.75 -20.96 -15.85
CA LYS A 469 -19.33 -22.06 -15.08
C LYS A 469 -19.41 -21.73 -13.59
N VAL A 470 -20.39 -22.32 -12.93
CA VAL A 470 -20.63 -22.14 -11.49
C VAL A 470 -19.79 -23.10 -10.66
N LEU A 471 -19.31 -22.61 -9.52
CA LEU A 471 -18.73 -23.43 -8.47
C LEU A 471 -19.80 -24.38 -7.95
N SER A 472 -19.53 -25.68 -7.98
CA SER A 472 -20.50 -26.71 -7.63
C SER A 472 -19.85 -27.87 -6.89
N THR A 473 -20.68 -28.67 -6.26
CA THR A 473 -20.25 -29.84 -5.50
C THR A 473 -20.93 -31.08 -6.07
N GLU A 474 -20.27 -32.23 -5.95
CA GLU A 474 -20.95 -33.50 -6.15
C GLU A 474 -21.91 -33.72 -4.98
N LYS A 475 -23.10 -34.28 -5.23
CA LYS A 475 -24.17 -34.42 -4.21
C LYS A 475 -23.74 -35.12 -2.92
N SER A 476 -22.65 -35.90 -2.95
CA SER A 476 -22.13 -36.67 -1.81
C SER A 476 -20.61 -36.53 -1.61
N GLY A 477 -19.93 -35.67 -2.37
CA GLY A 477 -18.46 -35.61 -2.41
C GLY A 477 -17.89 -34.42 -1.64
N ASP A 478 -16.67 -34.61 -1.11
CA ASP A 478 -15.86 -33.55 -0.48
C ASP A 478 -15.10 -32.71 -1.52
N LEU A 479 -15.20 -33.05 -2.81
CA LEU A 479 -14.50 -32.40 -3.90
C LEU A 479 -15.35 -31.35 -4.61
N ILE A 480 -14.68 -30.28 -5.02
CA ILE A 480 -15.29 -29.13 -5.68
C ILE A 480 -14.97 -29.15 -7.17
N HIS A 481 -16.02 -28.99 -7.97
CA HIS A 481 -15.94 -29.03 -9.41
C HIS A 481 -16.67 -27.83 -10.00
N LEU A 482 -16.29 -27.45 -11.22
CA LEU A 482 -17.12 -26.55 -12.00
C LEU A 482 -18.27 -27.32 -12.62
N GLY A 483 -19.50 -26.87 -12.37
CA GLY A 483 -20.69 -27.50 -12.92
C GLY A 483 -20.67 -27.47 -14.45
N LEU A 484 -21.08 -28.56 -15.09
CA LEU A 484 -21.18 -28.65 -16.56
C LEU A 484 -22.28 -27.75 -17.13
N ASP A 485 -23.34 -27.50 -16.36
CA ASP A 485 -24.48 -26.65 -16.75
C ASP A 485 -24.36 -25.25 -16.16
N ASN A 486 -24.44 -24.26 -17.05
CA ASN A 486 -24.00 -22.90 -16.80
C ASN A 486 -24.74 -22.15 -15.67
N LYS A 487 -26.01 -22.47 -15.31
CA LYS A 487 -26.80 -21.69 -14.31
C LYS A 487 -27.95 -22.45 -13.60
N GLY A 488 -27.81 -23.75 -13.33
CA GLY A 488 -28.88 -24.50 -12.64
C GLY A 488 -29.07 -24.09 -11.17
N LYS A 489 -30.33 -23.92 -10.70
CA LYS A 489 -30.68 -23.57 -9.30
C LYS A 489 -30.69 -24.77 -8.33
N GLN A 490 -29.85 -25.77 -8.60
CA GLN A 490 -29.76 -26.97 -7.76
C GLN A 490 -28.98 -26.62 -6.48
N ASP A 491 -29.39 -27.15 -5.33
CA ASP A 491 -28.79 -26.78 -4.04
C ASP A 491 -27.28 -27.04 -3.96
N ASN A 492 -26.74 -27.98 -4.73
CA ASN A 492 -25.29 -28.26 -4.80
C ASN A 492 -24.49 -27.18 -5.56
N LYS A 493 -25.17 -26.21 -6.18
CA LYS A 493 -24.59 -25.04 -6.87
C LYS A 493 -24.80 -23.74 -6.11
N LEU A 494 -25.57 -23.77 -5.03
CA LEU A 494 -25.94 -22.59 -4.23
C LEU A 494 -25.07 -22.50 -2.99
N TRP A 495 -24.59 -21.29 -2.72
CA TRP A 495 -23.67 -21.00 -1.62
C TRP A 495 -24.24 -19.93 -0.69
N GLU A 496 -24.29 -20.23 0.60
CA GLU A 496 -24.58 -19.27 1.65
C GLU A 496 -23.26 -18.61 2.06
N ILE A 497 -23.23 -17.27 2.13
CA ILE A 497 -22.05 -16.50 2.50
C ILE A 497 -22.39 -15.73 3.77
N SER A 498 -21.60 -15.91 4.83
CA SER A 498 -21.84 -15.27 6.12
C SER A 498 -20.53 -14.76 6.72
N SER A 499 -20.58 -13.57 7.33
CA SER A 499 -19.44 -12.95 7.99
C SER A 499 -18.90 -13.81 9.14
N VAL A 500 -17.59 -13.79 9.32
CA VAL A 500 -16.89 -14.36 10.48
C VAL A 500 -15.98 -13.33 11.17
N GLY A 501 -16.18 -12.04 10.85
CA GLY A 501 -15.42 -10.90 11.38
C GLY A 501 -14.20 -10.50 10.54
N ASN A 502 -13.71 -9.27 10.73
CA ASN A 502 -12.51 -8.72 10.07
C ASN A 502 -12.55 -8.82 8.53
N ASP A 503 -13.68 -8.54 7.88
CA ASP A 503 -13.88 -8.66 6.42
C ASP A 503 -13.70 -10.09 5.85
N TYR A 504 -13.76 -11.11 6.70
CA TYR A 504 -13.75 -12.51 6.28
C TYR A 504 -15.13 -13.14 6.33
N TYR A 505 -15.33 -14.11 5.45
CA TYR A 505 -16.56 -14.84 5.28
C TYR A 505 -16.29 -16.34 5.23
N LYS A 506 -17.25 -17.12 5.72
CA LYS A 506 -17.34 -18.55 5.38
C LYS A 506 -18.31 -18.71 4.20
N ILE A 507 -17.98 -19.63 3.30
CA ILE A 507 -18.76 -19.91 2.09
C ILE A 507 -19.30 -21.34 2.23
N VAL A 508 -20.59 -21.49 2.51
CA VAL A 508 -21.24 -22.76 2.88
C VAL A 508 -22.05 -23.29 1.69
N ASN A 509 -21.85 -24.55 1.31
CA ASN A 509 -22.68 -25.15 0.27
C ASN A 509 -24.07 -25.49 0.81
N LYS A 510 -25.13 -25.10 0.09
CA LYS A 510 -26.50 -25.27 0.56
C LYS A 510 -26.91 -26.75 0.68
N SER A 511 -26.41 -27.62 -0.20
CA SER A 511 -26.84 -29.04 -0.23
C SER A 511 -26.30 -29.89 0.91
N ASN A 512 -25.04 -29.68 1.31
CA ASN A 512 -24.36 -30.53 2.29
C ASN A 512 -23.89 -29.79 3.55
N LYS A 513 -24.12 -28.47 3.61
CA LYS A 513 -23.80 -27.59 4.75
C LYS A 513 -22.33 -27.52 5.16
N LYS A 514 -21.43 -28.01 4.30
CA LYS A 514 -19.98 -27.88 4.47
C LYS A 514 -19.47 -26.54 3.94
N VAL A 515 -18.35 -26.07 4.47
CA VAL A 515 -17.67 -24.85 4.04
C VAL A 515 -16.60 -25.12 3.00
N LEU A 516 -16.39 -24.13 2.14
CA LEU A 516 -15.26 -24.02 1.24
C LEU A 516 -13.96 -23.92 2.06
N GLU A 517 -13.06 -24.87 1.83
CA GLU A 517 -11.78 -24.95 2.54
C GLU A 517 -10.62 -25.04 1.55
N ALA A 518 -9.71 -24.08 1.64
CA ALA A 518 -8.37 -24.22 1.13
C ALA A 518 -7.63 -25.24 2.00
N ILE A 519 -7.07 -26.28 1.39
CA ILE A 519 -6.14 -27.15 2.11
C ILE A 519 -4.93 -26.29 2.49
N GLY A 520 -4.79 -26.13 3.79
CA GLY A 520 -3.80 -25.30 4.44
C GLY A 520 -2.76 -26.09 5.20
N LEU A 521 -1.78 -25.38 5.75
CA LEU A 521 -0.75 -25.89 6.67
C LEU A 521 -1.38 -26.61 7.87
N ASP A 522 -2.53 -26.12 8.37
CA ASP A 522 -3.21 -26.67 9.55
C ASP A 522 -3.79 -28.07 9.35
N ASN A 523 -4.03 -28.51 8.11
CA ASN A 523 -4.62 -29.80 7.76
C ASN A 523 -3.59 -30.79 7.17
N TYR A 524 -2.31 -30.46 7.23
CA TYR A 524 -1.25 -31.18 6.53
C TYR A 524 -0.66 -32.32 7.39
N GLU A 525 -0.65 -33.57 6.88
CA GLU A 525 0.08 -34.68 7.50
C GLU A 525 1.57 -34.61 7.17
N TRP A 526 2.33 -33.93 8.05
CA TRP A 526 3.77 -33.68 7.90
C TRP A 526 4.67 -34.92 7.73
N LYS A 527 4.14 -36.14 7.92
CA LYS A 527 4.89 -37.39 7.81
C LYS A 527 5.16 -37.82 6.37
N GLU A 528 4.39 -37.34 5.39
CA GLU A 528 4.45 -37.83 4.00
C GLU A 528 5.18 -36.90 3.01
N ASN A 529 5.67 -35.74 3.45
CA ASN A 529 6.68 -34.93 2.74
C ASN A 529 6.30 -34.47 1.29
N ARG A 530 5.04 -34.13 1.03
CA ARG A 530 4.54 -33.66 -0.29
C ARG A 530 3.84 -32.29 -0.20
N VAL A 531 4.54 -31.21 0.10
CA VAL A 531 3.90 -29.89 0.26
C VAL A 531 3.76 -29.20 -1.09
N VAL A 532 2.56 -29.13 -1.66
CA VAL A 532 2.31 -28.31 -2.86
C VAL A 532 1.69 -26.97 -2.45
N TYR A 533 2.40 -25.87 -2.66
CA TYR A 533 1.94 -24.51 -2.28
C TYR A 533 0.93 -23.91 -3.25
N GLN A 534 0.77 -24.53 -4.43
CA GLN A 534 -0.07 -24.05 -5.52
C GLN A 534 -0.69 -25.24 -6.24
N GLY A 535 -1.94 -25.12 -6.66
CA GLY A 535 -2.61 -26.22 -7.33
C GLY A 535 -3.08 -27.32 -6.39
N GLU A 536 -3.21 -27.01 -5.09
CA GLU A 536 -3.97 -27.85 -4.17
C GLU A 536 -5.47 -27.67 -4.42
N PRO A 537 -6.25 -28.76 -4.47
CA PRO A 537 -7.69 -28.67 -4.65
C PRO A 537 -8.33 -27.91 -3.49
N VAL A 538 -9.29 -27.04 -3.81
CA VAL A 538 -10.21 -26.54 -2.80
C VAL A 538 -11.22 -27.64 -2.51
N ARG A 539 -11.49 -27.90 -1.24
CA ARG A 539 -12.39 -28.97 -0.78
C ARG A 539 -13.52 -28.44 0.08
N LEU A 540 -14.42 -29.33 0.47
CA LEU A 540 -15.45 -29.06 1.45
C LEU A 540 -15.11 -29.71 2.79
N ALA A 541 -15.32 -28.98 3.88
CA ALA A 541 -15.11 -29.49 5.22
C ALA A 541 -16.16 -28.95 6.20
N GLU A 542 -16.25 -29.56 7.37
CA GLU A 542 -16.98 -28.98 8.50
C GLU A 542 -16.29 -27.67 8.93
N TYR A 543 -17.09 -26.65 9.25
CA TYR A 543 -16.54 -25.38 9.70
C TYR A 543 -15.93 -25.52 11.10
N LYS A 544 -14.62 -25.35 11.18
CA LYS A 544 -13.81 -25.38 12.40
C LYS A 544 -13.17 -24.03 12.70
N GLY A 545 -13.41 -23.00 11.88
CA GLY A 545 -12.83 -21.67 12.06
C GLY A 545 -11.36 -21.54 11.66
N LEU A 546 -10.85 -22.48 10.87
CA LEU A 546 -9.46 -22.48 10.37
C LEU A 546 -9.22 -21.36 9.36
N GLY A 547 -7.99 -20.90 9.22
CA GLY A 547 -7.63 -19.84 8.25
C GLY A 547 -7.99 -20.21 6.80
N GLY A 548 -7.84 -21.49 6.44
CA GLY A 548 -8.22 -22.00 5.12
C GLY A 548 -9.74 -22.00 4.85
N GLN A 549 -10.58 -21.77 5.86
CA GLN A 549 -12.04 -21.72 5.76
C GLN A 549 -12.59 -20.28 5.76
N LYS A 550 -11.69 -19.30 5.82
CA LYS A 550 -12.01 -17.87 5.91
C LYS A 550 -11.54 -17.17 4.65
N TRP A 551 -12.47 -16.52 3.98
CA TRP A 551 -12.27 -15.95 2.65
C TRP A 551 -12.65 -14.49 2.64
N ARG A 552 -11.90 -13.66 1.91
CA ARG A 552 -12.29 -12.29 1.61
C ARG A 552 -12.48 -12.08 0.12
N PHE A 553 -13.34 -11.13 -0.23
CA PHE A 553 -13.66 -10.79 -1.60
C PHE A 553 -13.01 -9.46 -1.95
N ILE A 554 -12.09 -9.47 -2.93
CA ILE A 554 -11.29 -8.29 -3.28
C ILE A 554 -11.55 -7.94 -4.74
N ASP A 555 -11.63 -6.66 -5.06
CA ASP A 555 -11.68 -6.23 -6.46
C ASP A 555 -10.39 -6.64 -7.20
N PRO A 556 -10.48 -7.25 -8.39
CA PRO A 556 -9.29 -7.61 -9.14
C PRO A 556 -8.48 -6.36 -9.45
N LEU A 557 -7.20 -6.38 -9.08
CA LEU A 557 -6.27 -5.32 -9.47
C LEU A 557 -6.18 -5.29 -11.02
N PRO A 558 -6.06 -4.09 -11.63
CA PRO A 558 -5.82 -4.00 -13.06
C PRO A 558 -4.60 -4.84 -13.44
N VAL A 559 -4.81 -5.78 -14.37
CA VAL A 559 -3.75 -6.63 -14.89
C VAL A 559 -3.00 -5.82 -15.93
N TYR A 560 -1.85 -5.28 -15.55
CA TYR A 560 -0.94 -4.65 -16.50
C TYR A 560 -0.31 -5.74 -17.36
N THR A 561 -0.69 -5.85 -18.63
CA THR A 561 0.07 -6.71 -19.54
C THR A 561 1.36 -6.00 -19.91
N TYR A 562 2.43 -6.76 -20.19
CA TYR A 562 3.70 -6.20 -20.68
C TYR A 562 3.52 -5.34 -21.96
N GLN A 563 2.44 -5.56 -22.71
CA GLN A 563 2.11 -4.76 -23.89
C GLN A 563 1.46 -3.40 -23.55
N ASP A 564 0.76 -3.29 -22.42
CA ASP A 564 0.14 -2.05 -21.95
C ASP A 564 1.16 -1.03 -21.43
N VAL A 565 2.40 -1.47 -21.15
CA VAL A 565 3.52 -0.62 -20.71
C VAL A 565 4.31 -0.05 -21.90
N LYS A 566 4.07 -0.52 -23.14
CA LYS A 566 4.76 -0.07 -24.36
C LYS A 566 3.95 0.90 -25.24
N LYS A 567 2.70 1.18 -24.89
CA LYS A 567 1.88 2.24 -25.49
C LYS A 567 1.81 3.41 -24.52
#